data_AF-A0A453CTH4-F1
#
_entry.id   AF-A0A453CTH4-F1
#
_cell.length_a   1.000
_cell.length_b   1.000
_cell.length_c   1.000
_cell.angle_alpha   90.00
_cell.angle_beta   90.00
_cell.angle_gamma   90.00
#
_symmetry.space_group_name_H-M   'P 1'
#
loop_
_entity.id
_entity.type
_entity.pdbx_description
1 polymer ?
#
loop_
_entity_poly.entity_id
_entity_poly.type
_entity_poly.pdbx_seq_one_letter_code
_entity_poly.pdbx_strand_id
1 'polypeptide(L)'
;MGDSFYEYLLKVWIQGNKTESVKHYRQMWETSMEGLISLTRQTTPSNYTYICEKSGGSLSHKMDELACFAPGMLALGASGYGPEKAKQIMNLAEELARTCYNFYQTTPTKLAGENYYFHAEQDMNVGTSWNILRPETVESLMYLWRLTGNKTYQDWGWDIFEAFEKNSRIASGYVGLRDVNSGEKDDKMQTFFLAETLKYLYLLFSPPSVVSFDEWVFNTEAHPLRIVPTHGSNGQSIETAKPVVRPFGRKQGKQG
;
A
#
# COMPACT_ATOMS: atom_id res chain seq x y z
N MET A 1 4.01 6.05 -14.75
CA MET A 1 2.69 5.76 -15.35
C MET A 1 2.59 4.26 -15.64
N GLY A 2 1.94 3.51 -14.76
CA GLY A 2 1.76 2.06 -14.92
C GLY A 2 1.41 1.33 -13.62
N ASP A 3 1.68 1.93 -12.47
CA ASP A 3 1.37 1.46 -11.10
C ASP A 3 0.02 0.70 -10.94
N SER A 4 -1.08 1.44 -10.89
CA SER A 4 -2.42 0.98 -10.53
C SER A 4 -3.03 0.03 -11.56
N PHE A 5 -2.51 -0.01 -12.80
CA PHE A 5 -2.87 -1.06 -13.76
C PHE A 5 -2.52 -2.44 -13.20
N TYR A 6 -1.29 -2.64 -12.70
CA TYR A 6 -0.85 -3.92 -12.16
C TYR A 6 -1.59 -4.25 -10.85
N GLU A 7 -1.81 -3.23 -10.03
CA GLU A 7 -2.59 -3.33 -8.80
C GLU A 7 -4.01 -3.87 -9.07
N TYR A 8 -4.67 -3.35 -10.10
CA TYR A 8 -6.05 -3.72 -10.44
C TYR A 8 -6.14 -5.12 -11.04
N LEU A 9 -5.11 -5.63 -11.72
CA LEU A 9 -5.10 -7.04 -12.14
C LEU A 9 -5.26 -7.97 -10.93
N LEU A 10 -4.59 -7.67 -9.81
CA LEU A 10 -4.75 -8.45 -8.58
C LEU A 10 -6.07 -8.14 -7.87
N LYS A 11 -6.40 -6.86 -7.72
CA LYS A 11 -7.58 -6.43 -6.95
C LYS A 11 -8.90 -6.85 -7.60
N VAL A 12 -9.01 -6.87 -8.93
CA VAL A 12 -10.19 -7.38 -9.64
C VAL A 12 -10.33 -8.90 -9.47
N TRP A 13 -9.22 -9.65 -9.52
CA TRP A 13 -9.22 -11.09 -9.21
C TRP A 13 -9.76 -11.36 -7.80
N ILE A 14 -9.34 -10.58 -6.82
CA ILE A 14 -9.81 -10.68 -5.43
C ILE A 14 -11.27 -10.24 -5.32
N GLN A 15 -11.64 -9.10 -5.91
CA GLN A 15 -12.99 -8.54 -5.86
C GLN A 15 -14.02 -9.52 -6.41
N GLY A 16 -13.72 -10.20 -7.53
CA GLY A 16 -14.56 -11.22 -8.15
C GLY A 16 -14.57 -12.57 -7.42
N ASN A 17 -14.13 -12.58 -6.16
CA ASN A 17 -14.03 -13.72 -5.27
C ASN A 17 -13.26 -14.91 -5.89
N LYS A 18 -12.20 -14.62 -6.65
CA LYS A 18 -11.31 -15.65 -7.22
C LYS A 18 -12.05 -16.68 -8.09
N THR A 19 -13.14 -16.30 -8.74
CA THR A 19 -13.94 -17.18 -9.59
C THR A 19 -13.31 -17.37 -10.97
N GLU A 20 -13.69 -18.43 -11.68
CA GLU A 20 -13.16 -18.71 -13.03
C GLU A 20 -13.38 -17.54 -14.02
N SER A 21 -14.48 -16.78 -13.85
CA SER A 21 -14.81 -15.62 -14.70
C SER A 21 -13.75 -14.52 -14.68
N VAL A 22 -13.01 -14.37 -13.58
CA VAL A 22 -11.98 -13.33 -13.38
C VAL A 22 -10.55 -13.87 -13.34
N LYS A 23 -10.36 -15.17 -13.58
CA LYS A 23 -9.05 -15.84 -13.49
C LYS A 23 -7.98 -15.31 -14.43
N HIS A 24 -8.39 -14.80 -15.60
CA HIS A 24 -7.48 -14.19 -16.55
C HIS A 24 -6.73 -12.98 -15.96
N TYR A 25 -7.36 -12.22 -15.05
CA TYR A 25 -6.68 -11.12 -14.35
C TYR A 25 -5.54 -11.61 -13.46
N ARG A 26 -5.72 -12.75 -12.78
CA ARG A 26 -4.65 -13.38 -12.00
C ARG A 26 -3.48 -13.78 -12.91
N GLN A 27 -3.76 -14.40 -14.06
CA GLN A 27 -2.72 -14.82 -15.01
C GLN A 27 -1.93 -13.63 -15.56
N MET A 28 -2.61 -12.53 -15.90
CA MET A 28 -1.97 -11.28 -16.33
C MET A 28 -1.12 -10.68 -15.21
N TRP A 29 -1.60 -10.71 -13.97
CA TRP A 29 -0.84 -10.24 -12.82
C TRP A 29 0.43 -11.07 -12.63
N GLU A 30 0.33 -12.40 -12.62
CA GLU A 30 1.49 -13.29 -12.44
C GLU A 30 2.53 -13.11 -13.54
N THR A 31 2.09 -12.97 -14.80
CA THR A 31 2.98 -12.67 -15.92
C THR A 31 3.68 -11.33 -15.73
N SER A 32 2.96 -10.32 -15.24
CA SER A 32 3.53 -9.00 -14.96
C SER A 32 4.52 -9.03 -13.81
N MET A 33 4.31 -9.88 -12.80
CA MET A 33 5.23 -10.01 -11.66
C MET A 33 6.58 -10.59 -12.05
N GLU A 34 6.64 -11.52 -13.02
CA GLU A 34 7.94 -11.97 -13.55
C GLU A 34 8.72 -10.80 -14.20
N GLY A 35 7.99 -9.93 -14.91
CA GLY A 35 8.55 -8.68 -15.43
C GLY A 35 9.06 -7.76 -14.33
N LEU A 36 8.25 -7.49 -13.30
CA LEU A 36 8.61 -6.65 -12.16
C LEU A 36 9.85 -7.18 -11.45
N ILE A 37 9.90 -8.48 -11.16
CA ILE A 37 11.05 -9.13 -10.49
C ILE A 37 12.32 -8.92 -11.32
N SER A 38 12.26 -9.03 -12.64
CA SER A 38 13.43 -8.81 -13.52
C SER A 38 13.99 -7.39 -13.47
N LEU A 39 13.19 -6.42 -13.03
CA LEU A 39 13.56 -5.01 -12.88
C LEU A 39 14.11 -4.68 -11.47
N THR A 40 14.05 -5.62 -10.53
CA THR A 40 14.54 -5.38 -9.17
C THR A 40 16.07 -5.39 -9.11
N ARG A 41 16.65 -4.46 -8.36
CA ARG A 41 18.09 -4.38 -8.10
C ARG A 41 18.33 -4.13 -6.62
N GLN A 42 19.57 -4.34 -6.19
CA GLN A 42 20.01 -4.08 -4.82
C GLN A 42 21.17 -3.08 -4.81
N THR A 43 21.19 -2.21 -3.81
CA THR A 43 22.30 -1.29 -3.57
C THR A 43 23.43 -1.96 -2.78
N THR A 44 24.58 -1.30 -2.73
CA THR A 44 25.66 -1.57 -1.78
C THR A 44 25.99 -0.27 -1.03
N PRO A 45 26.29 -0.32 0.29
CA PRO A 45 26.45 -1.51 1.13
C PRO A 45 25.17 -1.99 1.84
N SER A 46 24.07 -1.23 1.83
CA SER A 46 22.92 -1.51 2.70
C SER A 46 21.92 -2.53 2.13
N ASN A 47 22.14 -3.03 0.91
CA ASN A 47 21.30 -4.00 0.21
C ASN A 47 19.83 -3.54 0.06
N TYR A 48 19.59 -2.25 -0.17
CA TYR A 48 18.23 -1.76 -0.43
C TYR A 48 17.75 -2.30 -1.77
N THR A 49 16.64 -3.07 -1.74
CA THR A 49 15.99 -3.57 -2.95
C THR A 49 15.10 -2.47 -3.52
N TYR A 50 15.18 -2.21 -4.81
CA TYR A 50 14.38 -1.19 -5.51
C TYR A 50 13.97 -1.68 -6.91
N ILE A 51 12.93 -1.06 -7.47
CA ILE A 51 12.39 -1.38 -8.80
C ILE A 51 12.92 -0.32 -9.78
N CYS A 52 13.71 -0.74 -10.77
CA CYS A 52 14.17 0.16 -11.83
C CYS A 52 13.05 0.52 -12.81
N GLU A 53 13.06 1.75 -13.30
CA GLU A 53 12.32 2.11 -14.52
C GLU A 53 13.03 1.55 -15.75
N LYS A 54 12.27 1.14 -16.77
CA LYS A 54 12.81 0.65 -18.05
C LYS A 54 12.30 1.50 -19.20
N SER A 55 13.23 2.02 -20.00
CA SER A 55 12.92 2.74 -21.24
C SER A 55 13.69 2.11 -22.39
N GLY A 56 12.96 1.45 -23.30
CA GLY A 56 13.55 0.62 -24.35
C GLY A 56 14.46 -0.47 -23.77
N GLY A 57 15.73 -0.47 -24.18
CA GLY A 57 16.75 -1.41 -23.68
C GLY A 57 17.47 -0.96 -22.40
N SER A 58 17.23 0.26 -21.92
CA SER A 58 17.98 0.85 -20.81
C SER A 58 17.19 0.82 -19.49
N LEU A 59 17.92 0.62 -18.39
CA LEU A 59 17.38 0.73 -17.04
C LEU A 59 17.76 2.07 -16.43
N SER A 60 16.80 2.72 -15.79
CA SER A 60 17.00 3.89 -14.96
C SER A 60 16.91 3.46 -13.50
N HIS A 61 17.98 3.72 -12.75
CA HIS A 61 18.09 3.41 -11.32
C HIS A 61 17.40 4.49 -10.49
N LYS A 62 16.09 4.60 -10.69
CA LYS A 62 15.19 5.56 -10.06
C LYS A 62 13.94 4.82 -9.62
N MET A 63 13.41 5.17 -8.44
CA MET A 63 12.14 4.67 -7.93
C MET A 63 11.35 5.84 -7.35
N ASP A 64 10.12 5.99 -7.82
CA ASP A 64 9.18 6.98 -7.29
C ASP A 64 8.60 6.49 -5.96
N GLU A 65 8.21 7.40 -5.07
CA GLU A 65 7.46 7.06 -3.85
C GLU A 65 6.12 6.37 -4.22
N LEU A 66 5.54 6.76 -5.37
CA LEU A 66 4.42 6.04 -5.99
C LEU A 66 4.66 4.53 -6.13
N ALA A 67 5.88 4.07 -6.37
CA ALA A 67 6.17 2.64 -6.51
C ALA A 67 6.14 1.89 -5.16
N CYS A 68 6.04 2.59 -4.04
CA CYS A 68 5.92 2.03 -2.71
C CYS A 68 4.55 1.40 -2.40
N PHE A 69 3.60 1.38 -3.34
CA PHE A 69 2.41 0.52 -3.28
C PHE A 69 2.75 -0.96 -3.54
N ALA A 70 3.84 -1.21 -4.28
CA ALA A 70 4.20 -2.54 -4.78
C ALA A 70 4.46 -3.57 -3.67
N PRO A 71 5.12 -3.25 -2.53
CA PRO A 71 5.24 -4.18 -1.41
C PRO A 71 3.90 -4.73 -0.93
N GLY A 72 2.91 -3.86 -0.70
CA GLY A 72 1.56 -4.26 -0.28
C GLY A 72 0.87 -5.13 -1.32
N MET A 73 0.98 -4.76 -2.60
CA MET A 73 0.45 -5.55 -3.72
C MET A 73 1.10 -6.96 -3.79
N LEU A 74 2.44 -7.03 -3.68
CA LEU A 74 3.19 -8.28 -3.72
C LEU A 74 2.82 -9.19 -2.53
N ALA A 75 2.78 -8.64 -1.33
CA ALA A 75 2.37 -9.37 -0.12
C ALA A 75 0.95 -9.93 -0.25
N LEU A 76 0.00 -9.12 -0.73
CA LEU A 76 -1.39 -9.53 -0.96
C LEU A 76 -1.46 -10.66 -2.00
N GLY A 77 -0.69 -10.56 -3.08
CA GLY A 77 -0.68 -11.51 -4.18
C GLY A 77 0.10 -12.81 -3.92
N ALA A 78 0.98 -12.83 -2.91
CA ALA A 78 1.83 -13.97 -2.58
C ALA A 78 1.02 -15.24 -2.26
N SER A 79 -0.12 -15.09 -1.58
CA SER A 79 -1.00 -16.21 -1.17
C SER A 79 -1.59 -17.03 -2.33
N GLY A 80 -1.58 -16.49 -3.56
CA GLY A 80 -2.04 -17.19 -4.75
C GLY A 80 -0.99 -18.11 -5.40
N TYR A 81 0.27 -18.07 -4.94
CA TYR A 81 1.34 -18.93 -5.44
C TYR A 81 1.52 -20.19 -4.58
N GLY A 82 2.24 -21.18 -5.12
CA GLY A 82 2.75 -22.31 -4.33
C GLY A 82 3.76 -21.86 -3.25
N PRO A 83 4.01 -22.66 -2.21
CA PRO A 83 4.71 -22.23 -0.99
C PRO A 83 6.09 -21.57 -1.22
N GLU A 84 6.89 -22.12 -2.14
CA GLU A 84 8.23 -21.62 -2.44
C GLU A 84 8.19 -20.22 -3.09
N LYS A 85 7.41 -20.07 -4.16
CA LYS A 85 7.25 -18.80 -4.86
C LYS A 85 6.52 -17.77 -3.97
N ALA A 86 5.55 -18.19 -3.17
CA ALA A 86 4.89 -17.32 -2.19
C ALA A 86 5.90 -16.72 -1.21
N LYS A 87 6.83 -17.54 -0.68
CA LYS A 87 7.92 -17.08 0.18
C LYS A 87 8.86 -16.11 -0.55
N GLN A 88 9.22 -16.40 -1.80
CA GLN A 88 10.06 -15.51 -2.60
C GLN A 88 9.41 -14.13 -2.81
N ILE A 89 8.12 -14.10 -3.16
CA ILE A 89 7.36 -12.87 -3.37
C ILE A 89 7.21 -12.09 -2.06
N MET A 90 6.93 -12.78 -0.95
CA MET A 90 6.84 -12.14 0.36
C MET A 90 8.18 -11.53 0.77
N ASN A 91 9.30 -12.25 0.63
CA ASN A 91 10.63 -11.70 0.92
C ASN A 91 10.91 -10.43 0.10
N LEU A 92 10.58 -10.43 -1.20
CA LEU A 92 10.73 -9.25 -2.04
C LEU A 92 9.85 -8.09 -1.54
N ALA A 93 8.62 -8.36 -1.12
CA ALA A 93 7.73 -7.36 -0.54
C ALA A 93 8.35 -6.74 0.72
N GLU A 94 8.87 -7.56 1.64
CA GLU A 94 9.51 -7.09 2.88
C GLU A 94 10.76 -6.24 2.59
N GLU A 95 11.59 -6.65 1.63
CA GLU A 95 12.78 -5.91 1.23
C GLU A 95 12.46 -4.56 0.58
N LEU A 96 11.45 -4.51 -0.31
CA LEU A 96 11.00 -3.26 -0.93
C LEU A 96 10.37 -2.33 0.12
N ALA A 97 9.58 -2.86 1.06
CA ALA A 97 9.02 -2.06 2.14
C ALA A 97 10.10 -1.46 3.04
N ARG A 98 11.19 -2.20 3.30
CA ARG A 98 12.36 -1.65 4.01
C ARG A 98 12.97 -0.47 3.26
N THR A 99 13.11 -0.55 1.94
CA THR A 99 13.59 0.57 1.11
C THR A 99 12.65 1.76 1.18
N CYS A 100 11.34 1.55 1.01
CA CYS A 100 10.33 2.61 1.10
C CYS A 100 10.29 3.30 2.47
N TYR A 101 10.38 2.55 3.57
CA TYR A 101 10.54 3.16 4.89
C TYR A 101 11.83 4.00 5.00
N ASN A 102 12.92 3.57 4.36
CA ASN A 102 14.18 4.34 4.35
C ASN A 102 14.15 5.58 3.45
N PHE A 103 13.18 5.73 2.54
CA PHE A 103 12.94 7.02 1.89
C PHE A 103 12.64 8.08 2.94
N TYR A 104 11.82 7.76 3.94
CA TYR A 104 11.53 8.65 5.06
C TYR A 104 12.77 8.83 5.94
N GLN A 105 13.48 7.76 6.27
CA GLN A 105 14.59 7.85 7.24
C GLN A 105 15.81 8.63 6.75
N THR A 106 16.01 8.73 5.44
CA THR A 106 17.17 9.41 4.84
C THR A 106 17.04 10.94 4.81
N THR A 107 15.86 11.50 5.11
CA THR A 107 15.64 12.96 5.09
C THR A 107 15.64 13.56 6.51
N PRO A 108 16.05 14.83 6.67
CA PRO A 108 15.99 15.54 7.96
C PRO A 108 14.57 15.63 8.54
N THR A 109 13.56 15.83 7.69
CA THR A 109 12.15 15.94 8.13
C THR A 109 11.54 14.59 8.48
N LYS A 110 12.17 13.48 8.09
CA LYS A 110 11.61 12.13 8.18
C LYS A 110 10.37 11.93 7.32
N LEU A 111 10.24 12.72 6.24
CA LEU A 111 9.25 12.55 5.19
C LEU A 111 9.94 12.21 3.87
N ALA A 112 9.38 11.30 3.08
CA ALA A 112 9.93 10.92 1.79
C ALA A 112 9.76 12.03 0.73
N GLY A 113 10.77 12.21 -0.12
CA GLY A 113 10.61 12.95 -1.37
C GLY A 113 9.79 12.15 -2.39
N GLU A 114 9.53 12.74 -3.56
CA GLU A 114 8.71 12.13 -4.61
C GLU A 114 9.43 10.98 -5.33
N ASN A 115 10.76 11.02 -5.43
CA ASN A 115 11.55 9.94 -6.01
C ASN A 115 12.98 9.92 -5.49
N TYR A 116 13.61 8.76 -5.68
CA TYR A 116 14.97 8.49 -5.24
C TYR A 116 15.77 7.90 -6.39
N TYR A 117 17.02 8.36 -6.52
CA TYR A 117 18.02 7.74 -7.37
C TYR A 117 18.85 6.76 -6.55
N PHE A 118 19.29 5.69 -7.19
CA PHE A 118 20.10 4.65 -6.58
C PHE A 118 21.45 4.59 -7.26
N HIS A 119 22.50 4.55 -6.44
CA HIS A 119 23.87 4.53 -6.91
C HIS A 119 24.63 3.39 -6.24
N ALA A 120 25.60 2.83 -6.97
CA ALA A 120 26.56 1.94 -6.35
C ALA A 120 27.32 2.70 -5.25
N GLU A 121 27.55 2.05 -4.11
CA GLU A 121 28.35 2.54 -2.96
C GLU A 121 27.72 3.69 -2.14
N GLN A 122 26.62 4.30 -2.57
CA GLN A 122 25.96 5.42 -1.87
C GLN A 122 24.50 5.14 -1.51
N ASP A 123 24.03 3.92 -1.76
CA ASP A 123 22.63 3.49 -1.58
C ASP A 123 21.61 4.32 -2.38
N MET A 124 21.08 5.40 -1.78
CA MET A 124 20.00 6.20 -2.36
C MET A 124 20.14 7.68 -2.02
N ASN A 125 19.69 8.55 -2.92
CA ASN A 125 19.54 9.98 -2.68
C ASN A 125 18.20 10.49 -3.18
N VAL A 126 17.67 11.51 -2.51
CA VAL A 126 16.47 12.21 -2.96
C VAL A 126 16.74 12.80 -4.36
N GLY A 127 15.83 12.54 -5.29
CA GLY A 127 15.77 13.22 -6.58
C GLY A 127 14.86 14.43 -6.48
N THR A 128 13.57 14.24 -6.76
CA THR A 128 12.56 15.29 -6.53
C THR A 128 12.17 15.34 -5.05
N SER A 129 12.39 16.48 -4.40
CA SER A 129 12.34 16.58 -2.94
C SER A 129 11.02 17.06 -2.35
N TRP A 130 9.98 17.34 -3.14
CA TRP A 130 8.68 17.66 -2.56
C TRP A 130 8.05 16.42 -1.92
N ASN A 131 7.21 16.64 -0.91
CA ASN A 131 6.34 15.63 -0.32
C ASN A 131 4.90 16.15 -0.41
N ILE A 132 4.02 15.39 -1.05
CA ILE A 132 2.61 15.80 -1.21
C ILE A 132 1.64 14.97 -0.35
N LEU A 133 2.12 14.44 0.78
CA LEU A 133 1.33 13.66 1.75
C LEU A 133 0.87 12.28 1.27
N ARG A 134 1.68 11.68 0.40
CA ARG A 134 1.41 10.41 -0.29
C ARG A 134 1.18 9.21 0.64
N PRO A 135 0.29 8.27 0.27
CA PRO A 135 -0.06 7.13 1.11
C PRO A 135 0.76 5.85 0.86
N GLU A 136 1.46 5.71 -0.26
CA GLU A 136 1.85 4.42 -0.82
C GLU A 136 2.73 3.59 0.14
N THR A 137 3.65 4.24 0.86
CA THR A 137 4.44 3.57 1.89
C THR A 137 3.57 3.05 3.03
N VAL A 138 2.67 3.86 3.61
CA VAL A 138 1.81 3.44 4.72
C VAL A 138 0.73 2.43 4.30
N GLU A 139 0.29 2.46 3.04
CA GLU A 139 -0.54 1.39 2.44
C GLU A 139 0.18 0.05 2.54
N SER A 140 1.42 -0.01 2.05
CA SER A 140 2.23 -1.23 2.06
C SER A 140 2.49 -1.76 3.48
N LEU A 141 2.80 -0.87 4.42
CA LEU A 141 2.98 -1.25 5.83
C LEU A 141 1.70 -1.86 6.43
N MET A 142 0.52 -1.31 6.11
CA MET A 142 -0.77 -1.85 6.54
C MET A 142 -1.00 -3.28 6.01
N TYR A 143 -0.77 -3.52 4.72
CA TYR A 143 -0.89 -4.87 4.15
C TYR A 143 0.09 -5.86 4.79
N LEU A 144 1.36 -5.48 4.91
CA LEU A 144 2.39 -6.34 5.48
C LEU A 144 2.10 -6.67 6.96
N TRP A 145 1.71 -5.69 7.76
CA TRP A 145 1.29 -5.93 9.14
C TRP A 145 0.13 -6.93 9.23
N ARG A 146 -0.93 -6.74 8.43
CA ARG A 146 -2.11 -7.62 8.46
C ARG A 146 -1.79 -9.06 8.03
N LEU A 147 -0.88 -9.22 7.06
CA LEU A 147 -0.57 -10.52 6.48
C LEU A 147 0.50 -11.29 7.25
N THR A 148 1.39 -10.60 7.97
CA THR A 148 2.52 -11.23 8.67
C THR A 148 2.39 -11.17 10.20
N GLY A 149 1.63 -10.21 10.74
CA GLY A 149 1.58 -9.90 12.16
C GLY A 149 2.86 -9.24 12.71
N ASN A 150 3.84 -8.91 11.85
CA ASN A 150 5.08 -8.29 12.27
C ASN A 150 4.85 -6.84 12.72
N LYS A 151 5.14 -6.56 13.98
CA LYS A 151 4.90 -5.26 14.61
C LYS A 151 5.85 -4.16 14.16
N THR A 152 6.99 -4.50 13.56
CA THR A 152 7.92 -3.51 12.99
C THR A 152 7.22 -2.57 12.01
N TYR A 153 6.24 -3.04 11.24
CA TYR A 153 5.50 -2.19 10.30
C TYR A 153 4.60 -1.17 11.00
N GLN A 154 4.11 -1.48 12.21
CA GLN A 154 3.37 -0.52 13.05
C GLN A 154 4.33 0.53 13.61
N ASP A 155 5.51 0.13 14.07
CA ASP A 155 6.55 1.06 14.55
C ASP A 155 6.97 2.02 13.41
N TRP A 156 7.22 1.49 12.21
CA TRP A 156 7.55 2.30 11.03
C TRP A 156 6.41 3.25 10.63
N GLY A 157 5.15 2.80 10.70
CA GLY A 157 4.00 3.67 10.45
C GLY A 157 3.86 4.77 11.50
N TRP A 158 4.22 4.49 12.75
CA TRP A 158 4.21 5.48 13.83
C TRP A 158 5.27 6.55 13.61
N ASP A 159 6.49 6.17 13.25
CA ASP A 159 7.56 7.12 12.90
C ASP A 159 7.13 8.08 11.77
N ILE A 160 6.47 7.55 10.74
CA ILE A 160 5.96 8.34 9.62
C ILE A 160 4.85 9.29 10.08
N PHE A 161 3.93 8.82 10.93
CA PHE A 161 2.88 9.67 11.49
C PHE A 161 3.45 10.81 12.34
N GLU A 162 4.43 10.54 13.19
CA GLU A 162 5.13 11.57 13.98
C GLU A 162 5.85 12.59 13.08
N ALA A 163 6.41 12.15 11.95
CA ALA A 163 7.01 13.05 10.97
C ALA A 163 5.96 13.98 10.33
N PHE A 164 4.77 13.48 9.98
CA PHE A 164 3.66 14.32 9.50
C PHE A 164 3.19 15.31 10.58
N GLU A 165 3.02 14.86 11.82
CA GLU A 165 2.63 15.72 12.95
C GLU A 165 3.63 16.87 13.16
N LYS A 166 4.93 16.57 13.06
CA LYS A 166 5.99 17.56 13.28
C LYS A 166 6.14 18.55 12.12
N ASN A 167 6.05 18.08 10.88
CA ASN A 167 6.47 18.88 9.72
C ASN A 167 5.31 19.39 8.86
N SER A 168 4.21 18.64 8.78
CA SER A 168 3.09 18.93 7.89
C SER A 168 1.89 19.57 8.59
N ARG A 169 1.74 19.38 9.91
CA ARG A 169 0.61 19.94 10.65
C ARG A 169 0.68 21.48 10.73
N ILE A 170 -0.46 22.12 10.50
CA ILE A 170 -0.70 23.55 10.70
C ILE A 170 -2.00 23.75 11.49
N ALA A 171 -2.32 24.99 11.85
CA ALA A 171 -3.50 25.29 12.67
C ALA A 171 -4.83 24.85 12.01
N SER A 172 -4.91 24.85 10.68
CA SER A 172 -6.12 24.54 9.90
C SER A 172 -6.16 23.14 9.29
N GLY A 173 -5.10 22.33 9.41
CA GLY A 173 -5.01 21.03 8.75
C GLY A 173 -3.57 20.56 8.55
N TYR A 174 -3.30 19.94 7.40
CA TYR A 174 -1.98 19.45 7.01
C TYR A 174 -1.59 19.99 5.64
N VAL A 175 -0.29 20.21 5.42
CA VAL A 175 0.26 20.67 4.14
C VAL A 175 1.45 19.80 3.75
N GLY A 176 1.65 19.64 2.45
CA GLY A 176 2.86 19.04 1.92
C GLY A 176 4.08 19.91 2.17
N LEU A 177 5.23 19.45 1.67
CA LEU A 177 6.49 20.16 1.70
C LEU A 177 6.98 20.39 0.27
N ARG A 178 7.51 21.58 0.00
CA ARG A 178 8.24 21.89 -1.23
C ARG A 178 9.60 21.20 -1.26
N ASP A 179 10.21 21.00 -0.09
CA ASP A 179 11.48 20.29 0.08
C ASP A 179 11.55 19.59 1.44
N VAL A 180 11.67 18.26 1.42
CA VAL A 180 11.84 17.40 2.61
C VAL A 180 13.16 17.59 3.34
N ASN A 181 14.13 18.30 2.76
CA ASN A 181 15.39 18.61 3.44
C ASN A 181 15.27 19.86 4.31
N SER A 182 14.59 20.89 3.81
CA SER A 182 14.41 22.16 4.52
C SER A 182 13.17 22.18 5.42
N GLY A 183 12.15 21.38 5.10
CA GLY A 183 10.84 21.44 5.75
C GLY A 183 10.00 22.65 5.32
N GLU A 184 10.37 23.31 4.21
CA GLU A 184 9.56 24.38 3.63
C GLU A 184 8.19 23.81 3.23
N LYS A 185 7.15 24.30 3.91
CA LYS A 185 5.77 23.88 3.67
C LYS A 185 5.28 24.37 2.31
N ASP A 186 4.47 23.55 1.66
CA ASP A 186 3.58 24.04 0.60
C ASP A 186 2.30 24.65 1.23
N ASP A 187 1.27 24.87 0.42
CA ASP A 187 -0.03 25.38 0.87
C ASP A 187 -1.17 24.51 0.33
N LYS A 188 -0.98 23.17 0.36
CA LYS A 188 -1.95 22.22 -0.19
C LYS A 188 -2.10 20.98 0.70
N MET A 189 -3.34 20.70 1.09
CA MET A 189 -3.73 19.40 1.60
C MET A 189 -4.37 18.60 0.48
N GLN A 190 -3.71 17.52 0.07
CA GLN A 190 -4.26 16.62 -0.94
C GLN A 190 -5.43 15.82 -0.36
N THR A 191 -6.45 15.55 -1.17
CA THR A 191 -7.63 14.79 -0.73
C THR A 191 -7.28 13.38 -0.26
N PHE A 192 -6.28 12.76 -0.91
CA PHE A 192 -5.80 11.42 -0.56
C PHE A 192 -5.10 11.36 0.80
N PHE A 193 -4.66 12.48 1.39
CA PHE A 193 -4.14 12.43 2.76
C PHE A 193 -5.21 11.95 3.74
N LEU A 194 -6.45 12.44 3.57
CA LEU A 194 -7.59 12.03 4.37
C LEU A 194 -8.17 10.69 3.92
N ALA A 195 -8.29 10.49 2.60
CA ALA A 195 -8.88 9.27 2.07
C ALA A 195 -7.98 8.06 2.30
N GLU A 196 -6.66 8.21 2.23
CA GLU A 196 -5.71 7.11 2.15
C GLU A 196 -4.73 7.12 3.30
N THR A 197 -3.88 8.14 3.41
CA THR A 197 -2.76 8.16 4.37
C THR A 197 -3.26 7.96 5.80
N LEU A 198 -4.23 8.77 6.26
CA LEU A 198 -4.81 8.63 7.59
C LEU A 198 -5.66 7.36 7.74
N LYS A 199 -6.31 6.89 6.68
CA LYS A 199 -7.11 5.65 6.73
C LYS A 199 -6.21 4.43 6.90
N TYR A 200 -5.14 4.33 6.13
CA TYR A 200 -4.18 3.23 6.24
C TYR A 200 -3.42 3.26 7.57
N LEU A 201 -3.03 4.44 8.06
CA LEU A 201 -2.49 4.58 9.42
C LEU A 201 -3.49 4.10 10.48
N TYR A 202 -4.76 4.53 10.40
CA TYR A 202 -5.80 4.05 11.32
C TYR A 202 -5.95 2.52 11.26
N LEU A 203 -5.98 1.94 10.06
CA LEU A 203 -6.15 0.50 9.84
C LEU A 203 -4.92 -0.33 10.23
N LEU A 204 -3.72 0.25 10.16
CA LEU A 204 -2.46 -0.34 10.60
C LEU A 204 -2.42 -0.53 12.12
N PHE A 205 -3.08 0.35 12.88
CA PHE A 205 -3.21 0.26 14.35
C PHE A 205 -4.55 -0.33 14.82
N SER A 206 -5.44 -0.71 13.90
CA SER A 206 -6.73 -1.33 14.22
C SER A 206 -6.65 -2.86 14.14
N PRO A 207 -7.49 -3.63 14.87
CA PRO A 207 -7.57 -5.08 14.69
C PRO A 207 -7.88 -5.48 13.22
N PRO A 208 -7.37 -6.62 12.71
CA PRO A 208 -7.59 -7.05 11.33
C PRO A 208 -9.06 -7.28 10.96
N SER A 209 -9.94 -7.44 11.95
CA SER A 209 -11.39 -7.54 11.76
C SER A 209 -12.03 -6.23 11.28
N VAL A 210 -11.37 -5.09 11.43
CA VAL A 210 -11.85 -3.80 10.92
C VAL A 210 -11.49 -3.70 9.43
N VAL A 211 -12.49 -3.81 8.56
CA VAL A 211 -12.33 -3.91 7.10
C VAL A 211 -11.47 -5.13 6.74
N SER A 212 -11.94 -6.34 7.04
CA SER A 212 -11.20 -7.59 6.77
C SER A 212 -10.93 -7.80 5.28
N PHE A 213 -9.75 -8.34 4.96
CA PHE A 213 -9.39 -8.75 3.59
C PHE A 213 -10.18 -9.97 3.09
N ASP A 214 -10.92 -10.65 3.95
CA ASP A 214 -11.86 -11.71 3.56
C ASP A 214 -13.16 -11.14 2.97
N GLU A 215 -13.48 -9.88 3.28
CA GLU A 215 -14.75 -9.24 2.92
C GLU A 215 -14.57 -8.06 1.95
N TRP A 216 -13.40 -7.42 1.99
CA TRP A 216 -13.14 -6.15 1.33
C TRP A 216 -11.83 -6.18 0.55
N VAL A 217 -11.82 -5.46 -0.56
CA VAL A 217 -10.63 -5.09 -1.31
C VAL A 217 -10.66 -3.58 -1.53
N PHE A 218 -9.56 -2.90 -1.24
CA PHE A 218 -9.45 -1.46 -1.46
C PHE A 218 -9.29 -1.17 -2.94
N ASN A 219 -9.92 -0.12 -3.47
CA ASN A 219 -9.52 0.45 -4.76
C ASN A 219 -8.16 1.19 -4.62
N THR A 220 -7.68 1.86 -5.68
CA THR A 220 -6.40 2.61 -5.63
C THR A 220 -6.43 3.89 -4.79
N GLU A 221 -7.61 4.31 -4.31
CA GLU A 221 -7.79 5.52 -3.49
C GLU A 221 -8.28 5.16 -2.06
N ALA A 222 -7.87 3.98 -1.58
CA ALA A 222 -8.22 3.40 -0.28
C ALA A 222 -9.72 3.29 0.02
N HIS A 223 -10.61 3.28 -0.98
CA HIS A 223 -12.04 3.03 -0.77
C HIS A 223 -12.31 1.52 -0.78
N PRO A 224 -12.81 0.94 0.33
CA PRO A 224 -13.08 -0.49 0.41
C PRO A 224 -14.31 -0.86 -0.42
N LEU A 225 -14.15 -1.84 -1.30
CA LEU A 225 -15.19 -2.45 -2.11
C LEU A 225 -15.45 -3.87 -1.61
N ARG A 226 -16.71 -4.29 -1.57
CA ARG A 226 -17.07 -5.66 -1.16
C ARG A 226 -16.51 -6.66 -2.16
N ILE A 227 -15.97 -7.76 -1.66
CA ILE A 227 -15.69 -8.96 -2.44
C ILE A 227 -17.03 -9.61 -2.76
N VAL A 228 -17.31 -9.79 -4.05
CA VAL A 228 -18.57 -10.32 -4.58
C VAL A 228 -18.28 -11.43 -5.59
N PRO A 229 -18.93 -12.61 -5.48
CA PRO A 229 -18.79 -13.64 -6.50
C PRO A 229 -19.28 -13.13 -7.86
N THR A 230 -18.38 -13.09 -8.85
CA THR A 230 -18.77 -12.82 -10.23
C THR A 230 -19.27 -14.11 -10.87
N HIS A 231 -20.59 -14.23 -11.03
CA HIS A 231 -21.19 -15.33 -11.77
C HIS A 231 -20.99 -15.08 -13.27
N GLY A 232 -20.36 -16.02 -13.97
CA GLY A 232 -20.41 -16.05 -15.44
C GLY A 232 -21.88 -16.04 -15.86
N SER A 233 -22.23 -15.19 -16.82
CA SER A 233 -23.59 -14.93 -17.28
C SER A 233 -24.42 -16.21 -17.47
N ASN A 234 -25.15 -16.59 -16.43
CA ASN A 234 -26.34 -17.43 -16.46
C ASN A 234 -27.31 -16.75 -15.50
N GLY A 235 -28.27 -16.03 -16.06
CA GLY A 235 -29.17 -15.15 -15.34
C GLY A 235 -30.02 -15.88 -14.30
N GLN A 236 -29.55 -15.88 -13.05
CA GLN A 236 -30.40 -16.08 -11.89
C GLN A 236 -30.13 -14.96 -10.89
N SER A 237 -31.14 -14.11 -10.73
CA SER A 237 -31.23 -13.10 -9.69
C SER A 237 -31.13 -13.75 -8.32
N ILE A 238 -30.12 -13.37 -7.53
CA ILE A 238 -30.05 -13.74 -6.12
C ILE A 238 -31.00 -12.82 -5.36
N GLU A 239 -32.13 -13.34 -4.87
CA GLU A 239 -32.86 -12.73 -3.77
C GLU A 239 -31.93 -12.69 -2.55
N THR A 240 -31.44 -11.48 -2.24
CA THR A 240 -30.67 -11.28 -1.01
C THR A 240 -31.64 -11.38 0.17
N ALA A 241 -31.54 -12.48 0.92
CA ALA A 241 -32.22 -12.61 2.20
C ALA A 241 -31.79 -11.45 3.10
N LYS A 242 -32.75 -10.57 3.44
CA LYS A 242 -32.50 -9.45 4.34
C LYS A 242 -31.96 -9.97 5.67
N PRO A 243 -30.88 -9.40 6.21
CA PRO A 243 -30.41 -9.77 7.54
C PRO A 243 -31.49 -9.39 8.56
N VAL A 244 -31.91 -10.38 9.37
CA VAL A 244 -32.84 -10.16 10.48
C VAL A 244 -32.10 -9.33 11.54
N VAL A 245 -32.33 -8.02 11.52
CA VAL A 245 -31.90 -7.12 12.60
C VAL A 245 -32.71 -7.49 13.84
N ARG A 246 -32.10 -8.18 14.80
CA ARG A 246 -32.66 -8.33 16.13
C ARG A 246 -32.55 -6.97 16.84
N PRO A 247 -33.66 -6.32 17.23
CA PRO A 247 -33.57 -5.08 17.98
C PRO A 247 -32.94 -5.38 19.34
N PHE A 248 -31.87 -4.67 19.67
CA PHE A 248 -31.26 -4.68 21.00
C PHE A 248 -32.32 -4.27 22.02
N GLY A 249 -32.69 -5.21 22.89
CA GLY A 249 -33.60 -4.95 24.01
C GLY A 249 -33.02 -3.90 24.93
N ARG A 250 -33.70 -2.77 25.05
CA ARG A 250 -33.45 -1.74 26.07
C ARG A 250 -33.65 -2.38 27.45
N LYS A 251 -32.58 -2.51 28.23
CA LYS A 251 -32.70 -2.80 29.67
C LYS A 251 -33.44 -1.64 30.33
N GLN A 252 -34.67 -1.87 30.79
CA GLN A 252 -35.33 -0.98 31.73
C GLN A 252 -34.56 -1.01 33.06
N GLY A 253 -34.13 0.16 33.52
CA GLY A 253 -33.61 0.33 34.87
C GLY A 253 -34.73 0.08 35.89
N LYS A 254 -34.45 -0.78 36.87
CA LYS A 254 -35.26 -0.90 38.08
C LYS A 254 -34.84 0.21 39.05
N GLN A 255 -35.83 0.96 39.51
CA GLN A 255 -35.75 1.79 40.70
C GLN A 255 -35.48 0.91 41.92
N GLY A 256 -34.58 1.38 42.78
CA GLY A 256 -34.28 0.89 44.12
C GLY A 256 -33.48 1.98 44.81
#